data_AF-A0A5Q2UC71-F1
#
_entry.id   AF-A0A5Q2UC71-F1
#
_cell.length_a   1.000
_cell.length_b   1.000
_cell.length_c   1.000
_cell.angle_alpha   90.00
_cell.angle_beta   90.00
_cell.angle_gamma   90.00
#
_symmetry.space_group_name_H-M   'P 1'
#
loop_
_entity.id
_entity.type
_entity.pdbx_description
1 polymer ?
#
loop_
_entity_poly.entity_id
_entity_poly.type
_entity_poly.pdbx_seq_one_letter_code
_entity_poly.pdbx_strand_id
1 'polypeptide(L)'
;MLDTIDVTFHGKRHTDFDLKRITKAQEQGFDVPVTAYLCGVSIRSRAGIGVVFGHKRKDQYGRFGDGHLIRTSDVIKAEREGRFWVLTTVNSRYVIATFQRDNGRASLREFLRHSQGQRHFTPRVLQ
;
A
#
# COMPACT_ATOMS: atom_id res chain seq x y z
N MET A 1 -35.54 27.19 -10.44
CA MET A 1 -35.16 25.80 -10.75
C MET A 1 -33.71 25.68 -10.33
N LEU A 2 -33.40 24.94 -9.27
CA LEU A 2 -32.03 24.81 -8.77
C LEU A 2 -31.32 23.77 -9.65
N ASP A 3 -30.29 24.20 -10.37
CA ASP A 3 -29.39 23.30 -11.09
C ASP A 3 -28.60 22.48 -10.07
N THR A 4 -29.10 21.29 -9.79
CA THR A 4 -28.39 20.30 -8.99
C THR A 4 -27.23 19.78 -9.84
N ILE A 5 -26.04 20.31 -9.62
CA ILE A 5 -24.80 19.78 -10.19
C ILE A 5 -24.54 18.44 -9.50
N ASP A 6 -24.77 17.35 -10.23
CA ASP A 6 -24.47 16.00 -9.77
C ASP A 6 -22.96 15.75 -9.88
N VAL A 7 -22.23 16.02 -8.79
CA VAL A 7 -20.78 15.81 -8.73
C VAL A 7 -20.53 14.33 -8.43
N THR A 8 -20.37 13.53 -9.48
CA THR A 8 -19.99 12.13 -9.32
C THR A 8 -18.51 12.05 -8.94
N PHE A 9 -18.20 11.90 -7.65
CA PHE A 9 -16.84 11.59 -7.21
C PHE A 9 -16.43 10.22 -7.77
N HIS A 10 -15.63 10.21 -8.84
CA HIS A 10 -14.93 9.03 -9.34
C HIS A 10 -13.78 8.62 -8.40
N GLY A 11 -14.05 8.54 -7.09
CA GLY A 11 -13.14 7.92 -6.15
C GLY A 11 -12.82 6.51 -6.63
N LYS A 12 -11.56 6.10 -6.60
CA LYS A 12 -11.16 4.72 -6.91
C LYS A 12 -11.76 3.80 -5.85
N ARG A 13 -12.97 3.32 -6.08
CA ARG A 13 -13.67 2.39 -5.20
C ARG A 13 -13.00 1.02 -5.27
N HIS A 14 -13.03 0.29 -4.14
CA HIS A 14 -12.62 -1.11 -4.11
C HIS A 14 -13.54 -1.91 -5.04
N THR A 15 -12.94 -2.69 -5.93
CA THR A 15 -13.70 -3.65 -6.73
C THR A 15 -14.09 -4.86 -5.88
N ASP A 16 -15.09 -5.65 -6.31
CA ASP A 16 -15.45 -6.90 -5.62
C ASP A 16 -14.26 -7.86 -5.49
N PHE A 17 -13.37 -7.84 -6.48
CA PHE A 17 -12.13 -8.59 -6.44
C PHE A 17 -11.20 -8.10 -5.33
N ASP A 18 -11.08 -6.78 -5.15
CA ASP A 18 -10.31 -6.18 -4.06
C ASP A 18 -10.89 -6.56 -2.70
N LEU A 19 -12.20 -6.42 -2.52
CA LEU A 19 -12.89 -6.76 -1.27
C LEU A 19 -12.69 -8.25 -0.93
N LYS A 20 -12.88 -9.15 -1.89
CA LYS A 20 -12.62 -10.59 -1.71
C LYS A 20 -11.18 -10.88 -1.33
N ARG A 21 -10.21 -10.14 -1.89
CA ARG A 21 -8.79 -10.29 -1.56
C ARG A 21 -8.47 -9.74 -0.17
N ILE A 22 -9.11 -8.65 0.24
CA ILE A 22 -9.01 -8.11 1.60
C ILE A 22 -9.54 -9.11 2.62
N THR A 23 -10.74 -9.67 2.42
CA THR A 23 -11.32 -10.67 3.33
C THR A 23 -10.37 -11.85 3.52
N LYS A 24 -9.80 -12.39 2.42
CA LYS A 24 -8.79 -13.45 2.49
C LYS A 24 -7.52 -13.06 3.23
N ALA A 25 -7.13 -11.79 3.18
CA ALA A 25 -5.96 -11.30 3.92
C ALA A 25 -6.27 -11.20 5.42
N GLN A 26 -7.46 -10.72 5.78
CA GLN A 26 -7.93 -10.64 7.16
C GLN A 26 -8.08 -12.03 7.78
N GLU A 27 -8.67 -12.99 7.06
CA GLU A 27 -8.83 -14.39 7.49
C GLU A 27 -7.48 -15.10 7.73
N GLN A 28 -6.46 -14.80 6.92
CA GLN A 28 -5.13 -15.38 7.11
C GLN A 28 -4.49 -14.94 8.43
N GLY A 29 -4.71 -13.69 8.84
CA GLY A 29 -4.01 -13.08 9.95
C GLY A 29 -2.53 -12.78 9.67
N PHE A 30 -1.93 -11.99 10.56
CA PHE A 30 -0.53 -11.59 10.53
C PHE A 30 -0.01 -11.47 11.96
N ASP A 31 1.22 -11.95 12.21
CA ASP A 31 1.83 -11.93 13.55
C ASP A 31 2.08 -10.50 14.05
N VAL A 32 2.45 -9.60 13.13
CA VAL A 32 2.69 -8.19 13.42
C VAL A 32 1.46 -7.37 13.00
N PRO A 33 0.99 -6.43 13.85
CA PRO A 33 -0.18 -5.61 13.54
C PRO A 33 -0.08 -4.89 12.18
N VAL A 34 -1.07 -5.15 11.34
CA VAL A 34 -1.26 -4.44 10.06
C VAL A 34 -1.89 -3.08 10.32
N THR A 35 -1.36 -2.05 9.67
CA THR A 35 -1.89 -0.68 9.69
C THR A 35 -3.07 -0.52 8.76
N ALA A 36 -2.96 -1.04 7.52
CA ALA A 36 -4.03 -1.05 6.53
C ALA A 36 -3.78 -2.07 5.41
N TYR A 37 -4.83 -2.36 4.65
CA TYR A 37 -4.79 -3.12 3.41
C TYR A 37 -4.78 -2.16 2.22
N LEU A 38 -3.99 -2.47 1.18
CA LEU A 38 -3.87 -1.65 0.00
C LEU A 38 -4.29 -2.43 -1.26
N CYS A 39 -5.06 -1.77 -2.12
CA CYS A 39 -5.55 -2.30 -3.39
C CYS A 39 -4.95 -1.52 -4.56
N GLY A 40 -4.80 -2.18 -5.71
CA GLY A 40 -4.27 -1.57 -6.92
C GLY A 40 -2.85 -1.00 -6.71
N VAL A 41 -2.00 -1.71 -5.96
CA VAL A 41 -0.71 -1.18 -5.52
C VAL A 41 0.34 -1.17 -6.63
N SER A 42 1.10 -0.08 -6.71
CA SER A 42 2.41 -0.03 -7.34
C SER A 42 3.44 0.60 -6.40
N ILE A 43 4.73 0.34 -6.63
CA ILE A 43 5.83 0.92 -5.86
C ILE A 43 6.60 1.89 -6.75
N ARG A 44 6.74 3.14 -6.32
CA ARG A 44 7.42 4.20 -7.05
C ARG A 44 8.22 5.04 -6.09
N SER A 45 9.49 5.31 -6.44
CA SER A 45 10.41 6.09 -5.60
C SER A 45 10.43 5.59 -4.15
N ARG A 46 10.55 4.26 -3.98
CA ARG A 46 10.49 3.54 -2.69
C ARG A 46 9.18 3.65 -1.90
N ALA A 47 8.15 4.32 -2.38
CA ALA A 47 6.85 4.42 -1.71
C ALA A 47 5.82 3.50 -2.38
N GLY A 48 4.94 2.88 -1.58
CA GLY A 48 3.75 2.21 -2.07
C GLY A 48 2.66 3.23 -2.40
N ILE A 49 2.04 3.11 -3.57
CA ILE A 49 0.90 3.91 -4.00
C ILE A 49 -0.27 2.96 -4.22
N GLY A 50 -1.39 3.20 -3.54
CA GLY A 50 -2.56 2.32 -3.63
C GLY A 50 -3.79 2.85 -2.90
N VAL A 51 -4.93 2.19 -3.11
CA VAL A 51 -6.20 2.54 -2.46
C VAL A 51 -6.29 1.84 -1.10
N VAL A 52 -6.52 2.60 -0.04
CA VAL A 52 -6.49 2.12 1.35
C VAL A 52 -7.82 1.53 1.80
N PHE A 53 -7.74 0.47 2.62
CA PHE A 53 -8.86 -0.14 3.34
C PHE A 53 -8.46 -0.50 4.77
N GLY A 54 -9.35 -0.23 5.73
CA GLY A 54 -9.21 -0.60 7.13
C GLY A 54 -8.07 0.13 7.85
N HIS A 55 -7.78 1.38 7.48
CA HIS A 55 -6.65 2.10 8.10
C HIS A 55 -6.94 2.42 9.57
N LYS A 56 -6.10 1.91 10.47
CA LYS A 56 -6.28 2.06 11.93
C LYS A 56 -6.18 3.51 12.42
N ARG A 57 -5.43 4.35 11.72
CA ARG A 57 -5.26 5.78 12.05
C ARG A 57 -6.04 6.61 11.03
N LYS A 58 -7.36 6.65 11.14
CA LYS A 58 -8.15 7.64 10.40
C LYS A 58 -7.85 8.99 11.06
N ASP A 59 -7.16 9.89 10.34
CA ASP A 59 -6.94 11.23 10.87
C ASP A 59 -8.26 12.02 10.83
N GLN A 60 -8.34 13.10 11.61
CA GLN A 60 -9.52 13.96 11.69
C GLN A 60 -9.93 14.59 10.33
N TYR A 61 -9.05 14.52 9.34
CA TYR A 61 -9.25 15.02 7.98
C TYR A 61 -9.68 13.92 7.00
N GLY A 62 -9.85 12.68 7.47
CA GLY A 62 -10.29 11.56 6.67
C GLY A 62 -9.28 11.09 5.62
N ARG A 63 -8.02 11.53 5.63
CA ARG A 63 -7.01 11.25 4.57
C ARG A 63 -6.75 9.76 4.38
N PHE A 64 -6.95 8.96 5.42
CA PHE A 64 -6.83 7.50 5.39
C PHE A 64 -8.18 6.77 5.43
N GLY A 65 -9.25 7.45 5.02
CA GLY A 65 -10.56 6.84 4.83
C GLY A 65 -10.53 5.75 3.76
N ASP A 66 -11.42 4.76 3.91
CA ASP A 66 -11.51 3.66 2.97
C ASP A 66 -11.85 4.16 1.57
N GLY A 67 -11.19 3.63 0.54
CA GLY A 67 -11.33 4.10 -0.84
C GLY A 67 -10.43 5.30 -1.21
N HIS A 68 -9.62 5.81 -0.29
CA HIS A 68 -8.68 6.89 -0.61
C HIS A 68 -7.40 6.37 -1.24
N LEU A 69 -6.93 7.07 -2.28
CA LEU A 69 -5.60 6.83 -2.84
C LEU A 69 -4.55 7.43 -1.91
N ILE A 70 -3.65 6.59 -1.40
CA ILE A 70 -2.56 7.02 -0.53
C ILE A 70 -1.20 6.74 -1.15
N ARG A 71 -0.22 7.54 -0.74
CA ARG A 71 1.21 7.26 -0.87
C ARG A 71 1.75 6.95 0.52
N THR A 72 2.39 5.80 0.70
CA THR A 72 3.07 5.47 1.96
C THR A 72 4.32 6.33 2.12
N SER A 73 4.86 6.37 3.35
CA SER A 73 6.27 6.72 3.53
C SER A 73 7.18 5.67 2.88
N ASP A 74 8.49 5.94 2.88
CA ASP A 74 9.47 5.07 2.26
C ASP A 74 9.38 3.65 2.83
N VAL A 75 9.24 2.69 1.92
CA VAL A 75 9.26 1.28 2.20
C VAL A 75 10.70 0.90 2.54
N ILE A 76 10.88 0.42 3.76
CA ILE A 76 12.15 -0.11 4.24
C ILE A 76 12.30 -1.56 3.78
N LYS A 77 11.21 -2.33 3.86
CA LYS A 77 11.20 -3.76 3.56
C LYS A 77 9.89 -4.16 2.87
N ALA A 78 10.00 -5.02 1.87
CA ALA A 78 8.87 -5.71 1.27
C ALA A 78 9.11 -7.21 1.36
N GLU A 79 8.19 -7.95 1.98
CA GLU A 79 8.33 -9.39 2.17
C GLU A 79 7.01 -10.12 1.97
N ARG A 80 7.08 -11.44 1.76
CA ARG A 80 5.90 -12.27 1.59
C ARG A 80 5.55 -12.94 2.91
N GLU A 81 4.34 -12.73 3.38
CA GLU A 81 3.78 -13.34 4.59
C GLU A 81 2.52 -14.13 4.22
N GLY A 82 2.65 -15.45 4.30
CA GLY A 82 1.67 -16.36 3.72
C GLY A 82 1.46 -16.09 2.23
N ARG A 83 0.24 -15.69 1.85
CA ARG A 83 -0.18 -15.45 0.46
C ARG A 83 -0.05 -14.00 0.03
N PHE A 84 0.33 -13.09 0.92
CA PHE A 84 0.30 -11.65 0.67
C PHE A 84 1.68 -11.02 0.78
N TRP A 85 1.89 -9.96 0.02
CA TRP A 85 3.06 -9.10 0.18
C TRP A 85 2.76 -8.05 1.23
N VAL A 86 3.75 -7.78 2.08
CA VAL A 86 3.67 -6.82 3.17
C VAL A 86 4.77 -5.80 3.02
N LEU A 87 4.38 -4.52 3.00
CA LEU A 87 5.28 -3.38 2.99
C LEU A 87 5.45 -2.87 4.41
N THR A 88 6.70 -2.81 4.87
CA THR A 88 7.06 -2.23 6.16
C THR A 88 7.75 -0.89 5.92
N THR A 89 7.20 0.14 6.52
CA THR A 89 7.77 1.49 6.63
C THR A 89 8.23 1.71 8.07
N VAL A 90 8.74 2.91 8.40
CA VAL A 90 9.26 3.20 9.75
C VAL A 90 8.19 2.98 10.83
N ASN A 91 6.94 3.40 10.58
CA ASN A 91 5.88 3.45 11.58
C ASN A 91 4.59 2.74 11.16
N SER A 92 4.60 2.03 10.03
CA SER A 92 3.38 1.45 9.45
C SER A 92 3.67 0.22 8.60
N ARG A 93 2.70 -0.68 8.59
CA ARG A 93 2.75 -1.97 7.91
C ARG A 93 1.52 -2.13 7.02
N TYR A 94 1.73 -2.33 5.73
CA TYR A 94 0.67 -2.36 4.74
C TYR A 94 0.63 -3.70 4.02
N VAL A 95 -0.54 -4.33 3.97
CA VAL A 95 -0.74 -5.58 3.23
C VAL A 95 -1.22 -5.26 1.82
N ILE A 96 -0.56 -5.79 0.81
CA ILE A 96 -0.98 -5.65 -0.59
C ILE A 96 -2.05 -6.70 -0.89
N ALA A 97 -3.32 -6.29 -0.89
CA ALA A 97 -4.43 -7.12 -1.30
C ALA A 97 -4.40 -7.34 -2.83
N THR A 98 -4.18 -6.29 -3.62
CA THR A 98 -4.10 -6.38 -5.08
C THR A 98 -3.03 -5.47 -5.65
N PHE A 99 -2.46 -5.86 -6.79
CA PHE A 99 -1.53 -5.03 -7.54
C PHE A 99 -2.25 -4.24 -8.61
N GLN A 100 -1.76 -3.04 -8.91
CA GLN A 100 -2.17 -2.29 -10.09
C GLN A 100 -2.00 -3.18 -11.32
N ARG A 101 -3.00 -3.16 -12.22
CA ARG A 101 -2.94 -3.87 -13.50
C ARG A 101 -1.67 -3.46 -14.26
N ASP A 102 -1.06 -4.44 -14.93
CA ASP A 102 0.14 -4.34 -15.76
C ASP A 102 1.45 -4.04 -15.01
N ASN A 103 1.47 -2.99 -14.19
CA ASN A 103 2.72 -2.45 -13.64
C ASN A 103 2.96 -2.77 -12.15
N GLY A 104 1.93 -3.11 -11.37
CA GLY A 104 2.09 -3.26 -9.91
C GLY A 104 3.10 -4.33 -9.51
N ARG A 105 3.03 -5.52 -10.12
CA ARG A 105 4.01 -6.61 -9.85
C ARG A 105 5.40 -6.30 -10.39
N ALA A 106 5.51 -5.65 -11.54
CA ALA A 106 6.79 -5.24 -12.11
C ALA A 106 7.51 -4.27 -11.16
N SER A 107 6.77 -3.30 -10.62
CA SER A 107 7.29 -2.31 -9.67
C SER A 107 7.78 -2.92 -8.34
N LEU A 108 7.14 -3.98 -7.85
CA LEU A 108 7.61 -4.72 -6.69
C LEU A 108 8.92 -5.47 -6.99
N ARG A 109 9.01 -6.14 -8.14
CA ARG A 109 10.24 -6.83 -8.54
C ARG A 109 11.41 -5.85 -8.68
N GLU A 110 11.15 -4.69 -9.25
CA GLU A 110 12.12 -3.61 -9.36
C GLU A 110 12.57 -3.13 -7.97
N PHE A 111 11.63 -2.83 -7.07
CA PHE A 111 11.94 -2.45 -5.68
C PHE A 111 12.83 -3.50 -4.99
N LEU A 112 12.46 -4.79 -5.08
CA LEU A 112 13.23 -5.87 -4.48
C LEU A 112 14.64 -5.98 -5.06
N ARG A 113 14.79 -5.83 -6.38
CA ARG A 113 16.11 -5.83 -7.03
C ARG A 113 17.00 -4.70 -6.50
N HIS A 114 16.44 -3.50 -6.33
CA HIS A 114 17.18 -2.36 -5.80
C HIS A 114 17.46 -2.48 -4.30
N SER A 115 16.53 -3.01 -3.50
CA SER A 115 16.74 -3.19 -2.06
C SER A 115 17.79 -4.27 -1.75
N GLN A 116 17.92 -5.30 -2.60
CA GLN A 116 18.96 -6.33 -2.45
C GLN A 116 20.36 -5.79 -2.82
N GLY A 117 20.43 -4.80 -3.73
CA GLY A 117 21.67 -4.12 -4.10
C GLY A 117 22.10 -3.01 -3.13
N GLN A 118 21.15 -2.40 -2.41
CA GLN A 118 21.41 -1.43 -1.35
C GLN A 118 21.66 -2.14 -0.01
N ARG A 119 22.71 -2.96 0.07
CA ARG A 119 23.41 -3.10 1.35
C ARG A 119 24.00 -1.73 1.64
N HIS A 120 23.65 -1.14 2.78
CA HIS A 120 24.23 0.13 3.24
C HIS A 120 25.76 0.06 3.07
N PHE A 121 26.30 0.72 2.05
CA PHE A 121 27.65 1.24 2.13
C PHE A 121 27.53 2.45 3.05
N THR A 122 27.55 2.20 4.36
CA THR A 122 27.97 3.25 5.29
C THR A 122 29.36 3.67 4.82
N PRO A 123 29.59 4.93 4.44
CA PRO A 123 30.94 5.41 4.23
C PRO A 123 31.71 5.14 5.52
N ARG A 124 32.76 4.32 5.46
CA ARG A 124 33.49 3.93 6.68
C ARG A 124 34.31 5.07 7.27
N VAL A 125 34.45 6.20 6.58
CA VAL A 125 35.24 7.33 7.05
C VAL A 125 34.65 8.61 6.45
N LEU A 126 34.19 9.53 7.31
CA LEU A 126 34.26 10.96 7.00
C LEU A 126 35.70 11.35 7.34
N GLN A 127 36.50 11.63 6.33
CA GLN A 127 37.84 12.18 6.46
C GLN A 127 37.80 13.65 6.06
#